data_AF-A0A7Y3A3E7-F1
#
_entry.id   AF-A0A7Y3A3E7-F1
#
_cell.length_a   1.000
_cell.length_b   1.000
_cell.length_c   1.000
_cell.angle_alpha   90.00
_cell.angle_beta   90.00
_cell.angle_gamma   90.00
#
_symmetry.space_group_name_H-M   'P 1'
#
loop_
_entity.id
_entity.type
_entity.pdbx_description
1 polymer ?
#
loop_
_entity_poly.entity_id
_entity_poly.type
_entity_poly.pdbx_seq_one_letter_code
_entity_poly.pdbx_strand_id
1 'polypeptide(L)'
;MISTRSILASIFMIMFCMISVEAQGDFATLVKNVNYRADGLNHDLSVTKDTLKLKSDDIIQRVYSVGEHGRAIDLWVNRKQRDIPLTELAKGKYVFVVEQNYLKIVFQVVINRDNRLLELNNVMDSRTTGTTSEVIDEKDPLENALIEEKKLTKEIRKSSIITTELPAYKKYNLTDVNRAGMQSREEARKQRIEELKAKLKKQRKD
;
A
#
# COMPACT_ATOMS: atom_id res chain seq x y z
N MET A 1 38.19 56.56 -13.08
CA MET A 1 37.73 55.81 -14.27
C MET A 1 37.55 54.36 -13.86
N ILE A 2 36.31 53.87 -13.82
CA ILE A 2 36.03 52.45 -13.54
C ILE A 2 36.35 51.68 -14.83
N SER A 3 37.25 50.70 -14.73
CA SER A 3 37.65 49.91 -15.89
C SER A 3 36.50 49.03 -16.37
N THR A 4 36.27 48.94 -17.67
CA THR A 4 35.21 48.10 -18.28
C THR A 4 35.32 46.63 -17.89
N ARG A 5 36.54 46.16 -17.57
CA ARG A 5 36.83 44.82 -17.05
C ARG A 5 36.25 44.60 -15.65
N SER A 6 36.29 45.60 -14.76
CA SER A 6 35.70 45.51 -13.43
C SER A 6 34.16 45.50 -13.47
N ILE A 7 33.55 46.19 -14.44
CA ILE A 7 32.10 46.22 -14.61
C ILE A 7 31.59 44.86 -15.08
N LEU A 8 32.29 44.24 -16.05
CA LEU A 8 31.92 42.92 -16.57
C LEU A 8 32.00 41.85 -15.48
N ALA A 9 33.04 41.89 -14.65
CA ALA A 9 33.20 40.97 -13.52
C ALA A 9 32.10 41.16 -12.46
N SER A 10 31.71 42.41 -12.19
CA SER A 10 30.62 42.72 -11.25
C SER A 10 29.26 42.23 -11.76
N ILE A 11 28.98 42.34 -13.06
CA ILE A 11 27.73 41.85 -13.66
C ILE A 11 27.68 40.31 -13.62
N PHE A 12 28.80 39.64 -13.91
CA PHE A 12 28.88 38.19 -13.86
C PHE A 12 28.67 37.63 -12.44
N MET A 13 29.19 38.33 -11.42
CA MET A 13 29.00 37.97 -10.01
C MET A 13 27.55 38.12 -9.56
N ILE A 14 26.86 39.20 -9.97
CA ILE A 14 25.44 39.42 -9.67
C ILE A 14 24.54 38.36 -10.34
N MET A 15 24.86 37.95 -11.57
CA MET A 15 24.11 36.90 -12.28
C MET A 15 24.25 35.53 -11.61
N PHE A 16 25.41 35.21 -11.05
CA PHE A 16 25.64 33.94 -10.35
C PHE A 16 24.88 33.86 -9.01
N CYS A 17 24.63 34.99 -8.34
CA CYS A 17 23.86 35.05 -7.10
C CYS A 17 22.34 34.80 -7.27
N MET A 18 21.82 34.81 -8.51
CA MET A 18 20.38 34.65 -8.77
C MET A 18 19.97 33.20 -9.06
N ILE A 19 20.88 32.23 -8.96
CA ILE A 19 20.55 30.82 -9.16
C ILE A 19 19.94 30.25 -7.87
N SER A 20 18.61 30.30 -7.79
CA SER A 20 17.86 29.56 -6.80
C SER A 20 17.90 28.07 -7.16
N VAL A 21 18.72 27.30 -6.44
CA VAL A 21 18.71 25.83 -6.52
C VAL A 21 17.53 25.33 -5.71
N GLU A 22 16.39 25.09 -6.37
CA GLU A 22 15.31 24.32 -5.77
C GLU A 22 15.76 22.87 -5.65
N ALA A 23 15.97 22.40 -4.42
CA ALA A 23 16.26 21.01 -4.15
C ALA A 23 15.10 20.15 -4.68
N GLN A 24 15.42 19.14 -5.50
CA GLN A 24 14.42 18.19 -5.99
C GLN A 24 13.69 17.58 -4.78
N GLY A 25 12.36 17.72 -4.74
CA GLY A 25 11.57 17.26 -3.60
C GLY A 25 11.75 15.77 -3.32
N ASP A 26 11.65 15.41 -2.04
CA ASP A 26 11.78 14.02 -1.58
C ASP A 26 10.79 13.08 -2.28
N PHE A 27 11.26 11.92 -2.73
CA PHE A 27 10.42 10.93 -3.39
C PHE A 27 9.29 10.42 -2.46
N ALA A 28 9.66 9.99 -1.26
CA ALA A 28 8.74 9.54 -0.24
C ALA A 28 9.13 10.04 1.15
N THR A 29 8.15 10.11 2.03
CA THR A 29 8.31 10.42 3.45
C THR A 29 7.83 9.24 4.28
N LEU A 30 8.61 8.87 5.29
CA LEU A 30 8.29 7.77 6.18
C LEU A 30 7.85 8.30 7.56
N VAL A 31 6.71 7.82 8.03
CA VAL A 31 6.23 8.03 9.39
C VAL A 31 6.55 6.77 10.19
N LYS A 32 7.58 6.86 11.03
CA LYS A 32 8.09 5.75 11.83
C LYS A 32 7.05 5.28 12.85
N ASN A 33 7.01 3.97 13.09
CA ASN A 33 6.28 3.41 14.22
C ASN A 33 7.05 3.69 15.53
N VAL A 34 6.36 4.26 16.52
CA VAL A 34 6.92 4.62 17.84
C VAL A 34 6.58 3.62 18.95
N ASN A 35 5.89 2.53 18.63
CA ASN A 35 5.50 1.50 19.60
C ASN A 35 6.71 0.67 20.00
N TYR A 36 7.04 0.66 21.30
CA TYR A 36 8.14 -0.13 21.86
C TYR A 36 8.05 -1.63 21.54
N ARG A 37 6.85 -2.17 21.29
CA ARG A 37 6.68 -3.58 20.90
C ARG A 37 7.16 -3.88 19.48
N ALA A 38 7.38 -2.84 18.67
CA ALA A 38 7.84 -2.93 17.30
C ALA A 38 9.34 -2.60 17.16
N ASP A 39 10.07 -2.46 18.26
CA ASP A 39 11.47 -2.03 18.28
C ASP A 39 12.40 -2.97 17.48
N GLY A 40 12.05 -4.26 17.42
CA GLY A 40 12.79 -5.25 16.62
C GLY A 40 12.63 -5.12 15.10
N LEU A 41 11.88 -4.13 14.59
CA LEU A 41 11.76 -3.84 13.15
C LEU A 41 12.31 -2.45 12.83
N ASN A 42 13.50 -2.41 12.27
CA ASN A 42 13.99 -1.21 11.60
C ASN A 42 13.42 -1.09 10.18
N HIS A 43 12.87 0.07 9.88
CA HIS A 43 12.21 0.38 8.62
C HIS A 43 12.70 1.76 8.17
N ASP A 44 13.69 1.84 7.28
CA ASP A 44 14.31 3.09 6.83
C ASP A 44 14.04 3.31 5.34
N LEU A 45 14.15 4.56 4.88
CA LEU A 45 14.18 4.86 3.44
C LEU A 45 15.63 4.86 2.94
N SER A 46 15.81 4.55 1.65
CA SER A 46 17.07 4.76 0.94
C SER A 46 17.47 6.24 0.93
N VAL A 47 18.73 6.52 0.55
CA VAL A 47 19.23 7.89 0.41
C VAL A 47 18.41 8.69 -0.60
N THR A 48 18.01 8.05 -1.70
CA THR A 48 17.12 8.60 -2.75
C THR A 48 15.64 8.57 -2.38
N LYS A 49 15.30 7.98 -1.22
CA LYS A 49 13.94 7.83 -0.68
C LYS A 49 12.96 7.06 -1.58
N ASP A 50 13.48 6.33 -2.56
CA ASP A 50 12.75 5.51 -3.53
C ASP A 50 12.52 4.06 -3.09
N THR A 51 13.21 3.61 -2.03
CA THR A 51 13.23 2.23 -1.59
C THR A 51 13.06 2.17 -0.09
N LEU A 52 12.11 1.35 0.36
CA LEU A 52 11.89 1.04 1.76
C LEU A 52 12.78 -0.15 2.16
N LYS A 53 13.70 0.07 3.08
CA LYS A 53 14.61 -0.93 3.63
C LYS A 53 14.03 -1.45 4.94
N LEU A 54 13.70 -2.74 4.97
CA LEU A 54 13.20 -3.42 6.15
C LEU A 54 14.28 -4.35 6.69
N LYS A 55 14.62 -4.20 7.96
CA LYS A 55 15.52 -5.08 8.68
C LYS A 55 14.90 -5.41 10.04
N SER A 56 14.82 -6.69 10.35
CA SER A 56 14.13 -7.20 11.51
C SER A 56 15.01 -8.19 12.26
N ASP A 57 14.86 -8.23 13.58
CA ASP A 57 15.49 -9.24 14.42
C ASP A 57 14.85 -10.62 14.19
N ASP A 58 13.54 -10.63 13.95
CA ASP A 58 12.73 -11.80 13.61
C ASP A 58 12.51 -11.96 12.10
N ILE A 59 12.00 -13.13 11.69
CA ILE A 59 11.65 -13.40 10.29
C ILE A 59 10.43 -12.59 9.89
N ILE A 60 10.57 -11.79 8.84
CA ILE A 60 9.45 -11.13 8.16
C ILE A 60 8.79 -12.17 7.27
N GLN A 61 7.56 -12.56 7.59
CA GLN A 61 6.80 -13.54 6.82
C GLN A 61 6.22 -12.89 5.55
N ARG A 62 5.58 -11.74 5.73
CA ARG A 62 4.86 -11.04 4.66
C ARG A 62 4.93 -9.54 4.86
N VAL A 63 4.96 -8.80 3.77
CA VAL A 63 4.79 -7.35 3.77
C VAL A 63 3.72 -6.98 2.78
N TYR A 64 2.73 -6.21 3.22
CA TYR A 64 1.71 -5.69 2.33
C TYR A 64 1.43 -4.22 2.61
N SER A 65 0.98 -3.50 1.59
CA SER A 65 0.56 -2.11 1.71
C SER A 65 -0.92 -1.95 1.40
N VAL A 66 -1.55 -1.00 2.06
CA VAL A 66 -2.92 -0.55 1.78
C VAL A 66 -2.88 0.95 1.52
N GLY A 67 -3.28 1.35 0.33
CA GLY A 67 -3.44 2.74 -0.07
C GLY A 67 -4.90 3.10 -0.38
N GLU A 68 -5.09 4.26 -0.99
CA GLU A 68 -6.41 4.80 -1.33
C GLU A 68 -7.19 3.90 -2.32
N HIS A 69 -6.49 3.26 -3.26
CA HIS A 69 -7.08 2.36 -4.25
C HIS A 69 -6.99 0.86 -3.87
N GLY A 70 -6.76 0.56 -2.58
CA GLY A 70 -6.68 -0.81 -2.07
C GLY A 70 -5.25 -1.31 -1.87
N ARG A 71 -5.05 -2.63 -1.95
CA ARG A 71 -3.73 -3.25 -1.75
C ARG A 71 -2.83 -2.99 -2.96
N ALA A 72 -1.69 -2.33 -2.73
CA ALA A 72 -0.74 -2.03 -3.80
C ALA A 72 0.45 -2.98 -3.80
N ILE A 73 0.95 -3.37 -2.62
CA ILE A 73 2.03 -4.34 -2.46
C ILE A 73 1.51 -5.51 -1.63
N ASP A 74 1.85 -6.73 -2.02
CA ASP A 74 1.55 -7.95 -1.27
C ASP A 74 2.64 -9.00 -1.54
N LEU A 75 3.63 -9.07 -0.66
CA LEU A 75 4.84 -9.85 -0.85
C LEU A 75 5.04 -10.84 0.29
N TRP A 76 5.26 -12.11 -0.07
CA TRP A 76 5.81 -13.12 0.83
C TRP A 76 7.33 -13.02 0.84
N VAL A 77 7.92 -12.83 2.02
CA VAL A 77 9.34 -12.50 2.17
C VAL A 77 10.11 -13.67 2.79
N ASN A 78 9.65 -14.18 3.93
CA ASN A 78 10.27 -15.23 4.74
C ASN A 78 11.78 -15.02 4.99
N ARG A 79 12.20 -13.79 5.29
CA ARG A 79 13.60 -13.39 5.55
C ARG A 79 13.66 -12.30 6.61
N LYS A 80 14.82 -12.07 7.21
CA LYS A 80 15.04 -11.00 8.21
C LYS A 80 15.21 -9.60 7.60
N GLN A 81 15.54 -9.51 6.31
CA GLN A 81 15.74 -8.25 5.60
C GLN A 81 15.08 -8.29 4.23
N ARG A 82 14.50 -7.16 3.82
CA ARG A 82 13.93 -6.96 2.49
C ARG A 82 13.93 -5.48 2.10
N ASP A 83 14.36 -5.23 0.88
CA ASP A 83 14.23 -3.93 0.25
C ASP A 83 13.00 -3.96 -0.67
N ILE A 84 12.16 -2.93 -0.58
CA ILE A 84 10.90 -2.80 -1.32
C ILE A 84 10.95 -1.51 -2.13
N PRO A 85 10.97 -1.59 -3.48
CA PRO A 85 10.91 -0.40 -4.31
C PRO A 85 9.55 0.29 -4.16
N LEU A 86 9.57 1.62 -4.07
CA LEU A 86 8.39 2.47 -3.98
C LEU A 86 8.06 3.15 -5.33
N THR A 87 8.89 2.93 -6.35
CA THR A 87 8.79 3.50 -7.70
C THR A 87 7.54 3.06 -8.47
N GLU A 88 6.96 1.93 -8.12
CA GLU A 88 5.75 1.39 -8.76
C GLU A 88 4.46 1.91 -8.11
N LEU A 89 4.57 2.57 -6.95
CA LEU A 89 3.42 3.10 -6.23
C LEU A 89 2.99 4.43 -6.82
N ALA A 90 1.69 4.65 -6.97
CA ALA A 90 1.18 5.97 -7.31
C ALA A 90 1.46 6.96 -6.16
N LYS A 91 1.43 8.25 -6.46
CA LYS A 91 1.47 9.28 -5.42
C LYS A 91 0.29 9.11 -4.48
N GLY A 92 0.56 9.17 -3.18
CA GLY A 92 -0.47 8.95 -2.17
C GLY A 92 0.05 8.45 -0.84
N LYS A 93 -0.88 8.18 0.08
CA LYS A 93 -0.59 7.65 1.41
C LYS A 93 -0.79 6.15 1.41
N TYR A 94 0.21 5.43 1.92
CA TYR A 94 0.19 3.99 2.06
C TYR A 94 0.46 3.59 3.50
N VAL A 95 -0.36 2.68 4.01
CA VAL A 95 -0.14 2.01 5.28
C VAL A 95 0.54 0.69 4.97
N PHE A 96 1.77 0.53 5.45
CA PHE A 96 2.51 -0.72 5.35
C PHE A 96 2.27 -1.56 6.59
N VAL A 97 2.07 -2.86 6.36
CA VAL A 97 1.96 -3.87 7.40
C VAL A 97 3.04 -4.92 7.17
N VAL A 98 3.88 -5.09 8.17
CA VAL A 98 4.92 -6.10 8.21
C VAL A 98 4.47 -7.18 9.18
N GLU A 99 4.25 -8.39 8.65
CA GLU A 99 3.87 -9.57 9.43
C GLU A 99 5.15 -10.33 9.83
N GLN A 100 5.34 -10.46 11.14
CA GLN A 100 6.34 -11.32 11.78
C GLN A 100 5.62 -12.47 12.49
N ASN A 101 6.39 -13.38 13.10
CA ASN A 101 5.82 -14.42 13.95
C ASN A 101 5.01 -13.77 15.11
N TYR A 102 3.69 -13.95 15.09
CA TYR A 102 2.73 -13.45 16.10
C TYR A 102 2.56 -11.93 16.20
N LEU A 103 3.24 -11.15 15.37
CA LEU A 103 3.22 -9.68 15.44
C LEU A 103 2.90 -9.07 14.07
N LYS A 104 2.09 -8.02 14.06
CA LYS A 104 1.86 -7.18 12.88
C LYS A 104 2.26 -5.76 13.20
N ILE A 105 3.29 -5.27 12.54
CA ILE A 105 3.80 -3.92 12.73
C ILE A 105 3.28 -3.05 11.60
N VAL A 106 2.70 -1.92 11.96
CA VAL A 106 2.07 -0.99 11.02
C VAL A 106 2.81 0.34 11.04
N PHE A 107 3.11 0.90 9.88
CA PHE A 107 3.67 2.25 9.72
C PHE A 107 3.19 2.87 8.41
N GLN A 108 3.38 4.17 8.24
CA GLN A 108 2.87 4.90 7.09
C GLN A 108 4.02 5.41 6.21
N VAL A 109 3.87 5.24 4.89
CA VAL A 109 4.75 5.80 3.87
C VAL A 109 3.91 6.69 2.97
N VAL A 110 4.37 7.92 2.73
CA VAL A 110 3.71 8.88 1.84
C VAL A 110 4.58 9.03 0.60
N ILE A 111 4.04 8.71 -0.56
CA ILE A 111 4.68 8.91 -1.86
C ILE A 111 4.32 10.32 -2.32
N ASN A 112 5.32 11.17 -2.49
CA ASN A 112 5.13 12.59 -2.83
C ASN A 112 5.31 12.86 -4.33
N ARG A 113 6.14 12.05 -5.00
CA ARG A 113 6.48 12.19 -6.42
C ARG A 113 5.52 11.40 -7.29
N ASP A 114 5.05 12.02 -8.37
CA ASP A 114 4.22 11.34 -9.38
C ASP A 114 5.11 10.54 -10.34
N ASN A 115 5.01 9.20 -10.26
CA ASN A 115 5.78 8.28 -11.11
C ASN A 115 5.33 8.28 -12.58
N ARG A 116 4.15 8.83 -12.88
CA ARG A 116 3.65 8.99 -14.26
C ARG A 116 4.58 9.82 -15.16
N LEU A 117 5.40 10.70 -14.58
CA LEU A 117 6.37 11.49 -15.35
C LEU A 117 7.59 10.67 -15.80
N LEU A 118 7.90 9.55 -15.16
CA LEU A 118 9.00 8.66 -15.54
C LEU A 118 8.62 7.78 -16.75
N GLU A 119 7.34 7.39 -16.84
CA GLU A 119 6.83 6.60 -17.98
C GLU A 119 6.84 7.40 -19.29
N LEU A 120 6.55 8.71 -19.24
CA LEU A 120 6.53 9.58 -20.42
C LEU A 120 7.94 9.86 -21.00
N ASN A 121 8.96 9.93 -20.16
CA ASN A 121 10.34 10.19 -20.61
C ASN A 121 10.95 8.97 -21.31
N ASN A 122 10.66 7.76 -20.84
CA ASN A 122 11.13 6.53 -21.49
C ASN A 122 10.51 6.29 -22.88
N VAL A 123 9.35 6.89 -23.15
CA VAL A 123 8.68 6.83 -24.48
C VAL A 123 9.29 7.84 -25.47
N MET A 124 9.91 8.93 -24.99
CA MET A 124 10.63 9.89 -25.84
C MET A 124 12.00 9.37 -26.29
N ASP A 125 12.70 8.60 -25.44
CA ASP A 125 14.06 8.11 -25.74
C ASP A 125 14.10 6.87 -26.67
N SER A 126 12.94 6.26 -26.97
CA SER A 126 12.85 5.07 -27.84
C SER A 126 12.47 5.38 -29.29
N ARG A 127 12.28 6.66 -29.65
CA ARG A 127 11.96 7.08 -31.03
C ARG A 127 13.12 7.80 -31.70
N THR A 128 14.24 7.12 -31.91
CA THR A 128 15.22 7.56 -32.93
C THR A 128 16.17 6.43 -33.34
N THR A 129 15.69 5.49 -34.17
CA THR A 129 16.50 4.86 -35.23
C THR A 129 15.59 4.22 -36.27
N GLY A 130 15.68 4.68 -37.52
CA GLY A 130 15.46 3.86 -38.72
C GLY A 130 14.09 3.98 -39.41
N THR A 131 14.01 4.82 -40.43
CA THR A 131 12.97 4.83 -41.47
C THR A 131 13.46 4.04 -42.67
N THR A 132 12.72 3.02 -43.13
CA THR A 132 12.55 2.69 -44.56
C THR A 132 11.20 2.01 -44.75
N SER A 133 10.45 2.56 -45.70
CA SER A 133 9.12 2.18 -46.15
C SER A 133 9.04 0.74 -46.66
N GLU A 134 7.93 0.05 -46.41
CA GLU A 134 7.26 -0.79 -47.42
C GLU A 134 5.83 -1.16 -46.99
N VAL A 135 4.98 -1.20 -48.00
CA VAL A 135 3.51 -1.36 -48.00
C VAL A 135 3.12 -2.78 -47.63
N ILE A 136 2.23 -3.01 -46.64
CA ILE A 136 1.48 -4.27 -46.50
C ILE A 136 0.08 -4.01 -45.90
N ASP A 137 -0.94 -4.15 -46.75
CA ASP A 137 -2.29 -4.56 -46.37
C ASP A 137 -2.24 -6.09 -46.21
N GLU A 138 -2.17 -6.62 -44.99
CA GLU A 138 -2.44 -8.04 -44.73
C GLU A 138 -2.74 -8.25 -43.23
N LYS A 139 -3.86 -8.92 -42.94
CA LYS A 139 -4.38 -9.13 -41.59
C LYS A 139 -3.53 -10.16 -40.86
N ASP A 140 -2.90 -9.72 -39.77
CA ASP A 140 -1.99 -10.53 -38.96
C ASP A 140 -2.68 -11.71 -38.21
N PRO A 141 -2.08 -12.92 -38.21
CA PRO A 141 -2.60 -14.12 -37.55
C PRO A 141 -2.47 -14.13 -36.00
N LEU A 142 -2.02 -13.04 -35.38
CA LEU A 142 -1.72 -12.95 -33.94
C LEU A 142 -2.99 -12.81 -33.07
N GLU A 143 -4.10 -12.34 -33.65
CA GLU A 143 -5.35 -12.11 -32.91
C GLU A 143 -6.05 -13.43 -32.51
N ASN A 144 -5.81 -14.51 -33.26
CA ASN A 144 -6.36 -15.82 -32.94
C ASN A 144 -5.61 -16.52 -31.79
N ALA A 145 -4.30 -16.27 -31.62
CA ALA A 145 -3.50 -16.83 -30.53
C ALA A 145 -3.88 -16.22 -29.16
N LEU A 146 -4.20 -14.92 -29.12
CA LEU A 146 -4.66 -14.22 -27.91
C LEU A 146 -6.05 -14.67 -27.43
N ILE A 147 -6.87 -15.23 -28.33
CA ILE A 147 -8.20 -15.77 -27.99
C ILE A 147 -8.08 -17.16 -27.36
N GLU A 148 -7.08 -17.97 -27.75
CA GLU A 148 -6.84 -19.29 -27.17
C GLU A 148 -6.19 -19.21 -25.78
N GLU A 149 -5.21 -18.32 -25.55
CA GLU A 149 -4.60 -18.12 -24.23
C GLU A 149 -5.61 -17.63 -23.17
N LYS A 150 -6.57 -16.79 -23.58
CA LYS A 150 -7.65 -16.32 -22.69
C LYS A 150 -8.68 -17.40 -22.35
N LYS A 151 -8.84 -18.41 -23.21
CA LYS A 151 -9.70 -19.59 -22.92
C LYS A 151 -8.99 -20.55 -21.98
N LEU A 152 -7.71 -20.84 -22.21
CA LEU A 152 -6.89 -21.74 -21.40
C LEU A 152 -6.74 -21.24 -19.94
N THR A 153 -6.53 -19.94 -19.75
CA THR A 153 -6.42 -19.32 -18.41
C THR A 153 -7.73 -19.26 -17.63
N LYS A 154 -8.88 -19.24 -18.33
CA LYS A 154 -10.20 -19.27 -17.69
C LYS A 154 -10.59 -20.67 -17.24
N GLU A 155 -10.07 -21.70 -17.92
CA GLU A 155 -10.31 -23.10 -17.61
C GLU A 155 -9.41 -23.61 -16.47
N ILE A 156 -8.14 -23.18 -16.42
CA ILE A 156 -7.22 -23.43 -15.30
C ILE A 156 -7.72 -22.79 -13.99
N ARG A 157 -8.37 -21.62 -14.06
CA ARG A 157 -9.01 -20.98 -12.89
C ARG A 157 -10.24 -21.73 -12.36
N LYS A 158 -10.86 -22.60 -13.18
CA LYS A 158 -11.98 -23.44 -12.76
C LYS A 158 -11.54 -24.77 -12.16
N SER A 159 -10.40 -25.33 -12.60
CA SER A 159 -9.93 -26.66 -12.14
C SER A 159 -9.06 -26.63 -10.88
N SER A 160 -8.54 -25.47 -10.45
CA SER A 160 -7.72 -25.36 -9.24
C SER A 160 -8.52 -25.21 -7.93
N ILE A 161 -9.85 -25.30 -7.97
CA ILE A 161 -10.68 -25.40 -6.77
C ILE A 161 -10.64 -26.86 -6.30
N ILE A 162 -9.55 -27.21 -5.63
CA ILE A 162 -9.50 -28.42 -4.81
C ILE A 162 -10.42 -28.15 -3.61
N THR A 163 -11.64 -28.67 -3.68
CA THR A 163 -12.57 -28.73 -2.55
C THR A 163 -12.01 -29.73 -1.54
N THR A 164 -11.08 -29.29 -0.70
CA THR A 164 -10.84 -29.93 0.59
C THR A 164 -11.97 -29.45 1.50
N GLU A 165 -12.92 -30.33 1.79
CA GLU A 165 -13.97 -30.09 2.77
C GLU A 165 -13.34 -29.95 4.17
N LEU A 166 -12.85 -28.75 4.48
CA LEU A 166 -12.59 -28.33 5.84
C LEU A 166 -13.91 -28.41 6.60
N PRO A 167 -13.97 -29.05 7.78
CA PRO A 167 -15.20 -29.13 8.55
C PRO A 167 -15.72 -27.72 8.80
N ALA A 168 -16.99 -27.50 8.46
CA ALA A 168 -17.64 -26.21 8.61
C ALA A 168 -17.36 -25.66 10.01
N TYR A 169 -16.62 -24.55 10.06
CA TYR A 169 -16.29 -23.87 11.31
C TYR A 169 -17.60 -23.49 12.00
N LYS A 170 -17.94 -24.17 13.10
CA LYS A 170 -19.01 -23.73 13.98
C LYS A 170 -18.61 -22.37 14.50
N LYS A 171 -19.32 -21.34 14.04
CA LYS A 171 -19.22 -19.98 14.56
C LYS A 171 -19.66 -20.04 16.02
N TYR A 172 -18.70 -20.15 16.94
CA TYR A 172 -18.98 -20.07 18.37
C TYR A 172 -19.40 -18.63 18.67
N ASN A 173 -20.69 -18.36 18.65
CA ASN A 173 -21.19 -17.15 19.28
C ASN A 173 -20.93 -17.34 20.79
N LEU A 174 -20.04 -16.53 21.36
CA LEU A 174 -19.78 -16.55 22.81
C LEU A 174 -21.06 -16.29 23.64
N THR A 175 -22.13 -15.81 23.00
CA THR A 175 -23.44 -15.57 23.61
C THR A 175 -24.29 -16.83 23.80
N ASP A 176 -23.99 -17.93 23.10
CA ASP A 176 -24.80 -19.16 23.13
C ASP A 176 -24.27 -20.17 24.17
N VAL A 177 -23.24 -19.77 24.93
CA VAL A 177 -22.66 -20.58 26.01
C VAL A 177 -23.55 -20.45 27.25
N ASN A 178 -24.52 -21.36 27.39
CA ASN A 178 -25.35 -21.43 28.58
C ASN A 178 -24.54 -22.02 29.76
N ARG A 179 -23.82 -21.16 30.50
CA ARG A 179 -23.12 -21.56 31.73
C ARG A 179 -24.10 -21.52 32.90
N ALA A 180 -24.13 -22.58 33.70
CA ALA A 180 -24.93 -22.62 34.91
C ALA A 180 -24.64 -21.39 35.79
N GLY A 181 -25.69 -20.61 36.09
CA GLY A 181 -25.60 -19.39 36.91
C GLY A 181 -25.27 -18.09 36.16
N MET A 182 -25.11 -18.09 34.83
CA MET A 182 -25.02 -16.85 34.04
C MET A 182 -26.36 -16.50 33.42
N GLN A 183 -26.84 -15.29 33.70
CA GLN A 183 -28.04 -14.74 33.07
C GLN A 183 -27.77 -14.42 31.60
N SER A 184 -28.65 -14.89 30.71
CA SER A 184 -28.53 -14.61 29.27
C SER A 184 -28.78 -13.12 28.97
N ARG A 185 -28.18 -12.61 27.90
CA ARG A 185 -28.44 -11.25 27.39
C ARG A 185 -29.93 -11.03 27.10
N GLU A 186 -30.65 -12.05 26.66
CA GLU A 186 -32.08 -11.96 26.40
C GLU A 186 -32.88 -11.81 27.70
N GLU A 187 -32.51 -12.57 28.73
CA GLU A 187 -33.14 -12.49 30.05
C GLU A 187 -32.89 -11.14 30.71
N ALA A 188 -31.66 -10.62 30.61
CA ALA A 188 -31.31 -9.27 31.09
C ALA A 188 -32.11 -8.17 30.36
N ARG A 189 -32.34 -8.33 29.05
CA ARG A 189 -33.19 -7.41 28.28
C ARG A 189 -34.65 -7.49 28.74
N LYS A 190 -35.19 -8.68 28.95
CA LYS A 190 -36.58 -8.87 29.42
C LYS A 190 -36.80 -8.25 30.79
N GLN A 191 -35.91 -8.50 31.74
CA GLN A 191 -35.98 -7.91 33.08
C GLN A 191 -35.94 -6.38 33.04
N ARG A 192 -35.02 -5.80 32.25
CA ARG A 192 -34.93 -4.35 32.11
C ARG A 192 -36.20 -3.73 31.50
N ILE A 193 -36.81 -4.39 30.53
CA ILE A 193 -38.08 -3.93 29.95
C ILE A 193 -39.21 -4.00 30.98
N GLU A 194 -39.24 -5.03 31.80
CA GLU A 194 -40.25 -5.22 32.84
C GLU A 194 -40.12 -4.19 33.97
N GLU A 195 -38.89 -3.90 34.41
CA GLU A 195 -38.60 -2.81 35.34
C GLU A 195 -39.06 -1.45 34.80
N LEU A 196 -38.78 -1.17 33.53
CA LEU A 196 -39.20 0.08 32.89
C LEU A 196 -40.73 0.19 32.83
N LYS A 197 -41.43 -0.90 32.51
CA LYS A 197 -42.91 -0.96 32.54
C LYS A 197 -43.45 -0.74 33.95
N ALA A 198 -42.83 -1.32 34.97
CA ALA A 198 -43.23 -1.13 36.36
C ALA A 198 -43.05 0.33 36.82
N LYS A 199 -41.93 0.97 36.44
CA LYS A 199 -41.68 2.40 36.72
C LYS A 199 -42.71 3.30 36.02
N LEU A 200 -43.01 3.03 34.74
CA LEU A 200 -44.03 3.76 33.98
C LEU A 200 -45.44 3.58 34.59
N LYS A 201 -45.77 2.39 35.08
CA LYS A 201 -47.06 2.13 35.74
C LYS A 201 -47.19 2.88 37.07
N LYS A 202 -46.08 3.03 37.81
CA LYS A 202 -46.04 3.80 39.06
C LYS A 202 -46.23 5.30 38.78
N GLN A 203 -45.56 5.84 37.76
CA GLN A 203 -45.70 7.25 37.34
C GLN A 203 -47.08 7.64 36.81
N ARG A 204 -47.91 6.68 36.40
CA ARG A 204 -49.30 6.92 35.93
C ARG A 204 -50.34 6.87 37.06
N LYS A 205 -49.92 6.54 38.28
CA LYS A 205 -50.80 6.33 39.43
C LYS A 205 -50.68 7.43 40.49
N ASP A 206 -49.72 8.33 40.30
CA ASP A 206 -49.58 9.62 41.00
C ASP A 206 -50.12 10.73 40.06
#